data_AF-A0A382PZZ6-F1
#
_entry.id   AF-A0A382PZZ6-F1
#
_cell.length_a   1.000
_cell.length_b   1.000
_cell.length_c   1.000
_cell.angle_alpha   90.00
_cell.angle_beta   90.00
_cell.angle_gamma   90.00
#
_symmetry.space_group_name_H-M   'P 1'
#
loop_
_entity.id
_entity.type
_entity.pdbx_description
1 polymer ?
#
loop_
_entity_poly.entity_id
_entity_poly.type
_entity_poly.pdbx_seq_one_letter_code
_entity_poly.pdbx_strand_id
1 'polypeptide(L)'
;MKPISSVTRMVSALFALAISFTVLAEIPQLKLVNAYPNLKFKRPLWMEQLPDGRTFLLEQRGKVYLLPKNANGKSTTLFFDIEKRKPYVKDEEGLLGMAFHPKFASNGKFYAFYSAHKPLRSVVSEFRVGKGGVIDLATERKLLTIERPFWNHDGGCILFGPDGKLYITHGDGGSREDPHDNGQNLSTLRGTIMRIDVDAASSTRPYGIPKDNPFVNRKGARGEIWAYGLRNVWRMSFDRA
;
A
#
# COMPACT_ATOMS: atom_id res chain seq x y z
N MET A 1 -86.71 -19.79 -15.20
CA MET A 1 -86.01 -21.02 -14.79
C MET A 1 -84.50 -20.74 -14.85
N LYS A 2 -83.87 -20.74 -13.67
CA LYS A 2 -82.44 -20.60 -13.28
C LYS A 2 -81.58 -19.40 -13.76
N PRO A 3 -80.70 -18.86 -12.89
CA PRO A 3 -80.17 -17.48 -12.94
C PRO A 3 -78.62 -17.42 -13.01
N ILE A 4 -78.04 -16.22 -12.96
CA ILE A 4 -76.72 -15.79 -12.38
C ILE A 4 -76.46 -14.36 -12.91
N SER A 5 -76.66 -13.31 -12.10
CA SER A 5 -75.66 -12.52 -11.35
C SER A 5 -74.76 -11.67 -12.26
N SER A 6 -74.27 -10.46 -11.95
CA SER A 6 -74.42 -9.49 -10.86
C SER A 6 -73.49 -8.31 -11.23
N VAL A 7 -73.84 -7.08 -10.82
CA VAL A 7 -72.90 -6.05 -10.33
C VAL A 7 -72.10 -5.18 -11.34
N THR A 8 -72.53 -3.92 -11.38
CA THR A 8 -71.78 -2.65 -11.27
C THR A 8 -70.25 -2.68 -11.35
N ARG A 9 -69.65 -1.85 -12.21
CA ARG A 9 -68.29 -1.32 -12.02
C ARG A 9 -68.21 0.16 -12.38
N MET A 10 -68.38 1.02 -11.36
CA MET A 10 -67.74 2.33 -11.32
C MET A 10 -66.26 2.09 -10.98
N VAL A 11 -65.35 2.45 -11.88
CA VAL A 11 -63.91 2.45 -11.60
C VAL A 11 -63.57 3.85 -11.10
N SER A 12 -63.49 4.02 -9.78
CA SER A 12 -62.87 5.20 -9.18
C SER A 12 -61.36 4.99 -9.15
N ALA A 13 -60.64 5.75 -9.96
CA ALA A 13 -59.18 5.82 -9.91
C ALA A 13 -58.74 6.69 -8.72
N LEU A 14 -58.32 6.05 -7.62
CA LEU A 14 -57.54 6.71 -6.58
C LEU A 14 -56.05 6.56 -6.89
N PHE A 15 -55.44 7.67 -7.32
CA PHE A 15 -53.98 7.81 -7.37
C PHE A 15 -53.45 7.95 -5.93
N ALA A 16 -52.85 6.90 -5.39
CA ALA A 16 -52.06 6.99 -4.17
C ALA A 16 -50.67 7.54 -4.52
N LEU A 17 -50.44 8.83 -4.24
CA LEU A 17 -49.14 9.47 -4.39
C LEU A 17 -48.23 9.00 -3.24
N ALA A 18 -47.46 7.93 -3.47
CA ALA A 18 -46.43 7.49 -2.52
C ALA A 18 -45.26 8.48 -2.57
N ILE A 19 -45.18 9.38 -1.59
CA ILE A 19 -44.01 10.26 -1.41
C ILE A 19 -42.89 9.41 -0.80
N SER A 20 -41.97 8.95 -1.65
CA SER A 20 -40.71 8.36 -1.18
C SER A 20 -39.79 9.46 -0.66
N PHE A 21 -39.72 9.62 0.66
CA PHE A 21 -38.67 10.42 1.28
C PHE A 21 -37.35 9.66 1.18
N THR A 22 -36.50 10.05 0.24
CA THR A 22 -35.08 9.70 0.29
C THR A 22 -34.45 10.49 1.44
N VAL A 23 -34.22 9.83 2.56
CA VAL A 23 -33.33 10.36 3.60
C VAL A 23 -31.93 10.33 3.02
N LEU A 24 -31.49 11.46 2.47
CA LEU A 24 -30.07 11.65 2.16
C LEU A 24 -29.35 11.65 3.51
N ALA A 25 -28.53 10.63 3.75
CA ALA A 25 -27.64 10.64 4.91
C ALA A 25 -26.78 11.90 4.84
N GLU A 26 -26.87 12.76 5.86
CA GLU A 26 -25.97 13.91 5.96
C GLU A 26 -24.52 13.42 6.01
N ILE A 27 -23.66 14.05 5.22
CA ILE A 27 -22.23 13.77 5.24
C ILE A 27 -21.72 14.15 6.63
N PRO A 28 -21.05 13.23 7.36
CA PRO A 28 -20.58 13.50 8.71
C PRO A 28 -19.62 14.70 8.71
N GLN A 29 -19.85 15.64 9.62
CA GLN A 29 -18.90 16.75 9.83
C GLN A 29 -17.63 16.21 10.50
N LEU A 30 -16.53 16.24 9.75
CA LEU A 30 -15.21 15.81 10.24
C LEU A 30 -14.43 17.01 10.78
N LYS A 31 -13.84 16.84 11.96
CA LYS A 31 -12.89 17.81 12.53
C LYS A 31 -11.50 17.18 12.60
N LEU A 32 -10.53 17.85 12.01
CA LEU A 32 -9.13 17.44 12.15
C LEU A 32 -8.65 17.75 13.57
N VAL A 33 -8.08 16.75 14.22
CA VAL A 33 -7.45 16.87 15.54
C VAL A 33 -6.03 16.32 15.47
N ASN A 34 -5.14 16.85 16.30
CA ASN A 34 -3.82 16.25 16.44
C ASN A 34 -3.96 14.91 17.18
N ALA A 35 -3.71 13.81 16.48
CA ALA A 35 -3.82 12.46 17.03
C ALA A 35 -2.80 12.17 18.15
N TYR A 36 -1.67 12.88 18.17
CA TYR A 36 -0.61 12.72 19.17
C TYR A 36 -0.05 14.10 19.58
N PRO A 37 -0.80 14.90 20.38
CA PRO A 37 -0.47 16.30 20.66
C PRO A 37 0.87 16.50 21.38
N ASN A 38 1.32 15.48 22.12
CA ASN A 38 2.56 15.50 22.90
C ASN A 38 3.78 14.99 22.14
N LEU A 39 3.63 14.58 20.88
CA LEU A 39 4.72 14.07 20.04
C LEU A 39 5.06 15.05 18.91
N LYS A 40 6.31 14.98 18.43
CA LYS A 40 6.80 15.71 17.27
C LYS A 40 7.42 14.73 16.30
N PHE A 41 7.01 14.80 15.04
CA PHE A 41 7.51 13.93 13.97
C PHE A 41 8.25 14.76 12.91
N LYS A 42 9.24 14.14 12.28
CA LYS A 42 10.05 14.70 11.21
C LYS A 42 9.70 13.98 9.90
N ARG A 43 8.98 14.67 9.02
CA ARG A 43 8.53 14.14 7.72
C ARG A 43 7.82 12.78 7.86
N PRO A 44 6.74 12.68 8.66
CA PRO A 44 5.95 11.46 8.75
C PRO A 44 5.27 11.18 7.40
N LEU A 45 5.33 9.93 6.92
CA LEU A 45 4.78 9.54 5.62
C LEU A 45 3.69 8.49 5.68
N TRP A 46 3.73 7.61 6.67
CA TRP A 46 2.81 6.48 6.77
C TRP A 46 2.57 6.07 8.21
N MET A 47 1.38 5.52 8.44
CA MET A 47 1.04 4.81 9.67
C MET A 47 0.50 3.43 9.32
N GLU A 48 0.98 2.41 10.02
CA GLU A 48 0.55 1.03 9.86
C GLU A 48 0.08 0.51 11.24
N GLN A 49 -1.14 -0.02 11.31
CA GLN A 49 -1.68 -0.59 12.55
C GLN A 49 -1.78 -2.10 12.43
N LEU A 50 -1.22 -2.82 13.40
CA LEU A 50 -1.38 -4.25 13.52
C LEU A 50 -2.73 -4.63 14.15
N PRO A 51 -3.23 -5.86 13.91
CA PRO A 51 -4.45 -6.35 14.55
C PRO A 51 -4.41 -6.36 16.08
N ASP A 52 -3.22 -6.40 16.69
CA ASP A 52 -3.04 -6.32 18.15
C ASP A 52 -3.11 -4.88 18.71
N GLY A 53 -3.42 -3.90 17.85
CA GLY A 53 -3.58 -2.49 18.21
C GLY A 53 -2.29 -1.68 18.25
N ARG A 54 -1.11 -2.29 18.00
CA ARG A 54 0.13 -1.52 17.85
C ARG A 54 0.10 -0.70 16.57
N THR A 55 0.43 0.59 16.69
CA THR A 55 0.50 1.52 15.56
C THR A 55 1.95 1.96 15.35
N PHE A 56 2.43 1.84 14.13
CA PHE A 56 3.77 2.21 13.72
C PHE A 56 3.71 3.45 12.82
N LEU A 57 4.61 4.40 13.04
CA LEU A 57 4.75 5.60 12.23
C LEU A 57 6.10 5.59 11.52
N LEU A 58 6.05 5.73 10.20
CA LEU A 58 7.19 5.80 9.32
C LEU A 58 7.58 7.27 9.08
N GLU A 59 8.84 7.59 9.31
CA GLU A 59 9.46 8.86 8.93
C GLU A 59 10.36 8.69 7.70
N GLN A 60 10.23 9.62 6.75
CA GLN A 60 10.92 9.59 5.46
C GLN A 60 12.44 9.43 5.59
N ARG A 61 13.04 9.94 6.67
CA ARG A 61 14.50 9.94 6.89
C ARG A 61 15.07 8.55 7.21
N GLY A 62 14.22 7.52 7.35
CA GLY A 62 14.67 6.14 7.53
C GLY A 62 14.35 5.53 8.89
N LYS A 63 13.42 6.12 9.66
CA LYS A 63 13.04 5.61 10.99
C LYS A 63 11.58 5.20 11.03
N VAL A 64 11.30 4.16 11.78
CA VAL A 64 9.94 3.73 12.13
C VAL A 64 9.85 3.69 13.64
N TYR A 65 8.76 4.22 14.17
CA TYR A 65 8.49 4.25 15.60
C TYR A 65 7.20 3.53 15.93
N LEU A 66 7.22 2.72 16.97
CA LEU A 66 6.00 2.28 17.65
C LEU A 66 5.45 3.46 18.46
N LEU A 67 4.21 3.83 18.17
CA LEU A 67 3.49 4.89 18.85
C LEU A 67 2.92 4.39 20.18
N PRO A 68 2.74 5.29 21.16
CA PRO A 68 2.07 4.95 22.40
C PRO A 68 0.62 4.54 22.14
N LYS A 69 0.11 3.56 22.90
CA LYS A 69 -1.30 3.13 22.82
C LYS A 69 -2.28 4.28 23.11
N ASN A 70 -1.88 5.21 23.97
CA ASN A 70 -2.64 6.41 24.32
C ASN A 70 -2.12 7.61 23.51
N ALA A 71 -3.03 8.34 22.86
CA ALA A 71 -2.77 9.59 22.14
C ALA A 71 -1.98 10.63 22.96
N ASN A 72 -2.19 10.67 24.28
CA ASN A 72 -1.50 11.59 25.20
C ASN A 72 -0.10 11.11 25.62
N GLY A 73 0.37 9.97 25.10
CA GLY A 73 1.73 9.48 25.36
C GLY A 73 2.79 10.49 24.95
N LYS A 74 3.88 10.54 25.73
CA LYS A 74 4.95 11.55 25.59
C LYS A 74 6.19 11.04 24.86
N SER A 75 6.25 9.75 24.56
CA SER A 75 7.39 9.12 23.90
C SER A 75 6.95 8.03 22.94
N THR A 76 7.83 7.72 22.00
CA THR A 76 7.71 6.60 21.08
C THR A 76 8.82 5.58 21.35
N THR A 77 8.68 4.37 20.82
CA THR A 77 9.75 3.37 20.84
C THR A 77 10.31 3.22 19.42
N LEU A 78 11.63 3.34 19.25
CA LEU A 78 12.26 3.10 17.96
C LEU A 78 12.06 1.63 17.56
N PHE A 79 11.44 1.41 16.41
CA PHE A 79 11.19 0.07 15.86
C PHE A 79 12.24 -0.30 14.81
N PHE A 80 12.47 0.56 13.82
CA PHE A 80 13.38 0.30 12.72
C PHE A 80 14.18 1.55 12.38
N ASP A 81 15.46 1.40 12.05
CA ASP A 81 16.36 2.51 11.74
C ASP A 81 17.35 2.14 10.63
N ILE A 82 17.19 2.79 9.49
CA ILE A 82 18.14 2.77 8.38
C ILE A 82 18.64 4.17 8.03
N GLU A 83 18.48 5.16 8.91
CA GLU A 83 18.88 6.56 8.66
C GLU A 83 20.37 6.65 8.30
N LYS A 84 21.23 5.80 8.89
CA LYS A 84 22.66 5.71 8.54
C LYS A 84 22.93 5.29 7.09
N ARG A 85 22.00 4.61 6.44
CA ARG A 85 22.06 4.27 5.00
C ARG A 85 21.69 5.46 4.11
N LYS A 86 21.28 6.58 4.71
CA LYS A 86 20.91 7.86 4.07
C LYS A 86 19.88 7.68 2.95
N PRO A 87 18.70 7.08 3.24
CA PRO A 87 17.69 6.88 2.21
C PRO A 87 17.04 8.21 1.77
N TYR A 88 17.09 9.25 2.60
CA TYR A 88 16.58 10.58 2.28
C TYR A 88 17.74 11.53 1.97
N VAL A 89 17.82 12.02 0.73
CA VAL A 89 18.65 13.19 0.38
C VAL A 89 17.76 14.39 0.12
N LYS A 90 16.72 14.24 -0.72
CA LYS A 90 15.78 15.32 -1.03
C LYS A 90 14.41 14.80 -1.50
N ASP A 91 13.41 15.66 -1.34
CA ASP A 91 12.08 15.57 -1.94
C ASP A 91 11.34 14.23 -1.76
N GLU A 92 11.15 13.45 -2.83
CA GLU A 92 10.41 12.17 -2.85
C GLU A 92 11.21 10.97 -2.32
N GLU A 93 12.54 11.10 -2.19
CA GLU A 93 13.41 10.01 -1.76
C GLU A 93 13.21 9.68 -0.28
N GLY A 94 13.49 8.46 0.17
CA GLY A 94 13.44 8.14 1.59
C GLY A 94 13.14 6.69 1.89
N LEU A 95 12.81 6.42 3.15
CA LEU A 95 11.98 5.27 3.51
C LEU A 95 10.53 5.66 3.22
N LEU A 96 9.88 4.98 2.26
CA LEU A 96 8.60 5.44 1.68
C LEU A 96 7.42 4.52 2.00
N GLY A 97 7.70 3.24 2.19
CA GLY A 97 6.70 2.23 2.49
C GLY A 97 7.15 1.24 3.54
N MET A 98 6.18 0.75 4.32
CA MET A 98 6.34 -0.45 5.14
C MET A 98 5.07 -1.29 5.06
N ALA A 99 5.23 -2.59 5.20
CA ALA A 99 4.11 -3.51 5.38
C ALA A 99 4.54 -4.64 6.32
N PHE A 100 3.67 -5.03 7.25
CA PHE A 100 3.89 -6.25 8.03
C PHE A 100 3.41 -7.46 7.25
N HIS A 101 4.13 -8.59 7.38
CA HIS A 101 3.63 -9.84 6.84
C HIS A 101 2.26 -10.18 7.48
N PRO A 102 1.30 -10.77 6.75
CA PRO A 102 0.01 -11.16 7.35
C PRO A 102 0.15 -12.12 8.54
N LYS A 103 1.26 -12.86 8.59
CA LYS A 103 1.67 -13.76 9.68
C LYS A 103 2.74 -13.15 10.61
N PHE A 104 2.83 -11.83 10.71
CA PHE A 104 3.88 -11.13 11.47
C PHE A 104 3.98 -11.62 12.93
N ALA A 105 2.84 -11.91 13.57
CA ALA A 105 2.81 -12.43 14.94
C ALA A 105 3.59 -13.75 15.12
N SER A 106 3.65 -14.60 14.09
CA SER A 106 4.35 -15.89 14.15
C SER A 106 5.72 -15.88 13.49
N ASN A 107 5.93 -15.06 12.46
CA ASN A 107 7.20 -15.06 11.71
C ASN A 107 8.08 -13.83 11.92
N GLY A 108 7.55 -12.74 12.50
CA GLY A 108 8.28 -11.50 12.75
C GLY A 108 8.74 -10.77 11.48
N LYS A 109 8.22 -11.12 10.29
CA LYS A 109 8.64 -10.54 9.00
C LYS A 109 7.90 -9.24 8.71
N PHE A 110 8.64 -8.23 8.27
CA PHE A 110 8.09 -7.01 7.71
C PHE A 110 8.92 -6.57 6.51
N TYR A 111 8.36 -5.66 5.72
CA TYR A 111 8.93 -5.22 4.45
C TYR A 111 9.06 -3.71 4.47
N ALA A 112 10.09 -3.20 3.80
CA ALA A 112 10.31 -1.78 3.62
C ALA A 112 10.63 -1.46 2.16
N PHE A 113 10.11 -0.33 1.69
CA PHE A 113 10.50 0.30 0.43
C PHE A 113 11.34 1.53 0.74
N TYR A 114 12.55 1.61 0.21
CA TYR A 114 13.42 2.76 0.44
C TYR A 114 14.35 3.08 -0.74
N SER A 115 14.75 4.35 -0.84
CA SER A 115 15.73 4.83 -1.81
C SER A 115 17.16 4.47 -1.37
N ALA A 116 17.99 4.05 -2.33
CA ALA A 116 19.41 3.83 -2.15
C ALA A 116 20.20 4.58 -3.23
N HIS A 117 21.40 5.02 -2.88
CA HIS A 117 22.24 5.84 -3.75
C HIS A 117 23.51 5.09 -4.18
N LYS A 118 24.15 5.58 -5.25
CA LYS A 118 25.40 5.05 -5.81
C LYS A 118 25.33 3.54 -6.12
N PRO A 119 24.50 3.09 -7.09
CA PRO A 119 23.66 3.88 -8.01
C PRO A 119 22.27 4.23 -7.42
N LEU A 120 21.57 5.20 -8.01
CA LEU A 120 20.22 5.58 -7.59
C LEU A 120 19.21 4.46 -7.92
N ARG A 121 18.50 3.99 -6.90
CA ARG A 121 17.56 2.87 -7.03
C ARG A 121 16.53 2.85 -5.91
N SER A 122 15.38 2.28 -6.19
CA SER A 122 14.41 1.85 -5.17
C SER A 122 14.72 0.43 -4.74
N VAL A 123 14.61 0.14 -3.45
CA VAL A 123 14.84 -1.18 -2.88
C VAL A 123 13.61 -1.61 -2.09
N VAL A 124 13.14 -2.82 -2.36
CA VAL A 124 12.15 -3.50 -1.52
C VAL A 124 12.86 -4.62 -0.79
N SER A 125 12.88 -4.57 0.53
CA SER A 125 13.56 -5.55 1.37
C SER A 125 12.62 -6.13 2.42
N GLU A 126 12.84 -7.40 2.71
CA GLU A 126 12.32 -8.07 3.91
C GLU A 126 13.32 -7.93 5.06
N PHE A 127 12.78 -7.67 6.24
CA PHE A 127 13.48 -7.68 7.51
C PHE A 127 12.74 -8.57 8.50
N ARG A 128 13.42 -8.98 9.56
CA ARG A 128 12.84 -9.81 10.61
C ARG A 128 13.13 -9.25 11.99
N VAL A 129 12.11 -9.26 12.84
CA VAL A 129 12.27 -9.04 14.27
C VAL A 129 12.87 -10.29 14.90
N GLY A 130 14.09 -10.17 15.43
CA GLY A 130 14.82 -11.23 16.12
C GLY A 130 14.36 -11.44 17.56
N LYS A 131 15.07 -12.31 18.27
CA LYS A 131 14.82 -12.57 19.70
C LYS A 131 14.97 -11.27 20.50
N GLY A 132 14.05 -11.04 21.45
CA GLY A 132 14.06 -9.83 22.28
C GLY A 132 13.55 -8.56 21.58
N GLY A 133 12.99 -8.66 20.37
CA GLY A 133 12.41 -7.52 19.66
C GLY A 133 13.41 -6.70 18.84
N VAL A 134 14.66 -7.16 18.71
CA VAL A 134 15.73 -6.45 17.99
C VAL A 134 15.74 -6.86 16.52
N ILE A 135 15.84 -5.87 15.61
CA ILE A 135 15.99 -6.12 14.17
C ILE A 135 17.46 -6.13 13.79
N ASP A 136 17.94 -7.27 13.31
CA ASP A 136 19.29 -7.38 12.76
C ASP A 136 19.28 -7.05 11.26
N LEU A 137 19.83 -5.89 10.91
CA LEU A 137 19.93 -5.42 9.53
C LEU A 137 20.83 -6.31 8.64
N ALA A 138 21.68 -7.16 9.22
CA ALA A 138 22.46 -8.13 8.47
C ALA A 138 21.61 -9.28 7.89
N THR A 139 20.42 -9.52 8.46
CA THR A 139 19.48 -10.54 7.98
C THR A 139 18.58 -10.06 6.85
N GLU A 140 18.82 -8.84 6.34
CA GLU A 140 18.05 -8.25 5.26
C GLU A 140 18.04 -9.15 4.01
N ARG A 141 16.84 -9.46 3.54
CA ARG A 141 16.62 -10.12 2.26
C ARG A 141 16.05 -9.12 1.26
N LYS A 142 16.90 -8.63 0.36
CA LYS A 142 16.48 -7.74 -0.74
C LYS A 142 15.59 -8.53 -1.71
N LEU A 143 14.36 -8.08 -1.88
CA LEU A 143 13.39 -8.68 -2.79
C LEU A 143 13.54 -8.09 -4.19
N LEU A 144 13.44 -6.77 -4.29
CA LEU A 144 13.54 -6.05 -5.56
C LEU A 144 14.56 -4.92 -5.45
N THR A 145 15.24 -4.67 -6.55
CA THR A 145 16.05 -3.47 -6.75
C THR A 145 15.69 -2.91 -8.13
N ILE A 146 15.20 -1.67 -8.14
CA ILE A 146 14.71 -1.00 -9.35
C ILE A 146 15.59 0.22 -9.57
N GLU A 147 16.42 0.18 -10.60
CA GLU A 147 17.24 1.32 -10.99
C GLU A 147 16.37 2.48 -11.44
N ARG A 148 16.78 3.68 -11.06
CA ARG A 148 16.03 4.91 -11.28
C ARG A 148 16.83 5.90 -12.11
N PRO A 149 16.27 6.40 -13.23
CA PRO A 149 16.94 7.39 -14.05
C PRO A 149 16.94 8.78 -13.39
N PHE A 150 15.91 9.12 -12.59
CA PHE A 150 15.79 10.41 -11.93
C PHE A 150 15.42 10.29 -10.44
N TRP A 151 15.57 11.43 -9.73
CA TRP A 151 15.39 11.56 -8.28
C TRP A 151 13.91 11.63 -7.84
N ASN A 152 12.96 11.67 -8.76
CA ASN A 152 11.52 11.70 -8.50
C ASN A 152 10.77 10.54 -9.17
N HIS A 153 9.46 10.48 -8.90
CA HIS A 153 8.52 9.43 -9.28
C HIS A 153 8.84 8.06 -8.65
N ASP A 154 9.08 8.10 -7.34
CA ASP A 154 9.55 6.96 -6.56
C ASP A 154 8.40 5.97 -6.29
N GLY A 155 7.18 6.48 -6.15
CA GLY A 155 6.06 5.73 -5.60
C GLY A 155 6.36 5.24 -4.18
N GLY A 156 6.41 3.93 -3.99
CA GLY A 156 6.89 3.34 -2.74
C GLY A 156 5.82 2.87 -1.77
N CYS A 157 4.56 2.79 -2.21
CA CYS A 157 3.52 2.13 -1.44
C CYS A 157 3.72 0.62 -1.52
N ILE A 158 3.74 -0.04 -0.36
CA ILE A 158 3.74 -1.49 -0.24
C ILE A 158 2.67 -1.92 0.76
N LEU A 159 1.92 -2.97 0.44
CA LEU A 159 0.88 -3.54 1.30
C LEU A 159 0.54 -4.95 0.84
N PHE A 160 0.02 -5.75 1.75
CA PHE A 160 -0.50 -7.07 1.42
C PHE A 160 -1.94 -6.98 0.91
N GLY A 161 -2.20 -7.66 -0.19
CA GLY A 161 -3.55 -7.85 -0.70
C GLY A 161 -4.32 -8.94 0.06
N PRO A 162 -5.64 -9.03 -0.18
CA PRO A 162 -6.48 -10.07 0.43
C PRO A 162 -6.08 -11.50 0.01
N ASP A 163 -5.34 -11.63 -1.09
CA ASP A 163 -4.74 -12.88 -1.60
C ASP A 163 -3.42 -13.26 -0.90
N GLY A 164 -2.97 -12.46 0.07
CA GLY A 164 -1.72 -12.66 0.81
C GLY A 164 -0.46 -12.37 -0.01
N LYS A 165 -0.57 -11.72 -1.18
CA LYS A 165 0.59 -11.28 -1.97
C LYS A 165 1.01 -9.86 -1.60
N LEU A 166 2.29 -9.57 -1.78
CA LEU A 166 2.81 -8.22 -1.57
C LEU A 166 2.61 -7.41 -2.87
N TYR A 167 1.85 -6.33 -2.77
CA TYR A 167 1.67 -5.37 -3.84
C TYR A 167 2.58 -4.17 -3.62
N ILE A 168 3.21 -3.71 -4.70
CA ILE A 168 4.28 -2.70 -4.65
C ILE A 168 4.02 -1.70 -5.76
N THR A 169 3.98 -0.40 -5.44
CA THR A 169 3.89 0.66 -6.44
C THR A 169 5.26 1.21 -6.79
N HIS A 170 5.48 1.53 -8.06
CA HIS A 170 6.64 2.27 -8.50
C HIS A 170 6.27 3.21 -9.65
N GLY A 171 6.70 4.47 -9.59
CA GLY A 171 6.48 5.42 -10.68
C GLY A 171 7.33 5.12 -11.91
N ASP A 172 7.12 5.89 -12.97
CA ASP A 172 7.83 5.78 -14.27
C ASP A 172 9.35 6.07 -14.17
N GLY A 173 9.82 6.54 -13.01
CA GLY A 173 11.23 6.82 -12.76
C GLY A 173 11.64 8.27 -12.98
N GLY A 174 10.70 9.15 -13.32
CA GLY A 174 10.82 10.59 -13.14
C GLY A 174 10.92 11.40 -14.43
N SER A 175 11.21 12.70 -14.24
CA SER A 175 11.23 13.72 -15.30
C SER A 175 9.86 14.02 -15.93
N ARG A 176 9.84 15.08 -16.74
CA ARG A 176 8.66 15.54 -17.47
C ARG A 176 8.45 14.64 -18.70
N GLU A 177 7.19 14.31 -18.99
CA GLU A 177 6.77 13.52 -20.16
C GLU A 177 7.35 12.09 -20.27
N ASP A 178 7.79 11.46 -19.17
CA ASP A 178 8.31 10.08 -19.15
C ASP A 178 9.31 9.80 -20.29
N PRO A 179 10.53 10.41 -20.26
CA PRO A 179 11.46 10.40 -21.40
C PRO A 179 12.01 9.01 -21.77
N HIS A 180 11.67 7.98 -21.01
CA HIS A 180 12.07 6.59 -21.24
C HIS A 180 10.88 5.69 -21.58
N ASP A 181 9.67 6.26 -21.74
CA ASP A 181 8.42 5.58 -22.01
C ASP A 181 8.16 4.40 -21.04
N ASN A 182 8.63 4.54 -19.79
CA ASN A 182 8.58 3.45 -18.82
C ASN A 182 7.14 3.09 -18.46
N GLY A 183 6.22 4.05 -18.45
CA GLY A 183 4.80 3.82 -18.17
C GLY A 183 4.17 2.80 -19.13
N GLN A 184 4.62 2.72 -20.38
CA GLN A 184 4.11 1.75 -21.36
C GLN A 184 5.06 0.57 -21.60
N ASN A 185 6.23 0.54 -20.93
CA ASN A 185 7.26 -0.45 -21.17
C ASN A 185 7.21 -1.62 -20.16
N LEU A 186 6.58 -2.72 -20.58
CA LEU A 186 6.45 -3.94 -19.79
C LEU A 186 7.76 -4.69 -19.50
N SER A 187 8.88 -4.32 -20.14
CA SER A 187 10.19 -4.93 -19.84
C SER A 187 10.83 -4.40 -18.56
N THR A 188 10.24 -3.36 -17.95
CA THR A 188 10.72 -2.72 -16.72
C THR A 188 9.69 -2.85 -15.59
N LEU A 189 10.11 -2.55 -14.37
CA LEU A 189 9.20 -2.47 -13.21
C LEU A 189 8.74 -1.04 -12.91
N ARG A 190 9.13 -0.07 -13.74
CA ARG A 190 8.79 1.35 -13.57
C ARG A 190 7.43 1.64 -14.20
N GLY A 191 6.65 2.50 -13.56
CA GLY A 191 5.30 2.87 -13.98
C GLY A 191 4.29 1.75 -13.75
N THR A 192 4.48 0.94 -12.70
CA THR A 192 3.71 -0.29 -12.47
C THR A 192 3.21 -0.42 -11.03
N ILE A 193 2.15 -1.23 -10.89
CA ILE A 193 1.87 -1.98 -9.66
C ILE A 193 2.41 -3.39 -9.90
N MET A 194 3.27 -3.84 -9.01
CA MET A 194 3.81 -5.20 -8.99
C MET A 194 3.04 -6.04 -7.97
N ARG A 195 2.98 -7.36 -8.20
CA ARG A 195 2.43 -8.36 -7.27
C ARG A 195 3.36 -9.56 -7.19
N ILE A 196 3.92 -9.80 -6.00
CA ILE A 196 4.90 -10.88 -5.75
C ILE A 196 4.50 -11.75 -4.57
N ASP A 197 4.96 -13.00 -4.59
CA ASP A 197 4.82 -13.95 -3.48
C ASP A 197 6.11 -13.99 -2.64
N VAL A 198 6.09 -13.37 -1.47
CA VAL A 198 7.26 -13.28 -0.57
C VAL A 198 7.60 -14.59 0.14
N ASP A 199 6.66 -15.55 0.16
CA ASP A 199 6.82 -16.86 0.80
C ASP A 199 7.25 -17.94 -0.20
N ALA A 200 7.18 -17.68 -1.51
CA ALA A 200 7.54 -18.64 -2.56
C ALA A 200 8.90 -18.32 -3.22
N ALA A 201 9.95 -18.13 -2.42
CA ALA A 201 11.30 -17.94 -2.95
C ALA A 201 11.76 -19.15 -3.78
N SER A 202 12.58 -18.87 -4.80
CA SER A 202 13.16 -19.88 -5.69
C SER A 202 14.69 -19.80 -5.65
N SER A 203 15.37 -20.72 -6.34
CA SER A 203 16.85 -20.70 -6.44
C SER A 203 17.38 -19.46 -7.15
N THR A 204 16.57 -18.79 -7.97
CA THR A 204 16.99 -17.63 -8.79
C THR A 204 16.38 -16.31 -8.36
N ARG A 205 15.35 -16.34 -7.50
CA ARG A 205 14.68 -15.13 -6.99
C ARG A 205 14.33 -15.26 -5.51
N PRO A 206 14.51 -14.21 -4.71
CA PRO A 206 14.16 -14.19 -3.30
C PRO A 206 12.64 -14.15 -3.03
N TYR A 207 11.81 -14.21 -4.08
CA TYR A 207 10.35 -14.24 -4.06
C TYR A 207 9.84 -15.06 -5.26
N GLY A 208 8.55 -15.39 -5.25
CA GLY A 208 7.83 -16.07 -6.33
C GLY A 208 7.00 -15.11 -7.17
N ILE A 209 6.76 -15.48 -8.42
CA ILE A 209 5.84 -14.78 -9.31
C ILE A 209 4.51 -15.56 -9.31
N PRO A 210 3.39 -14.96 -8.85
CA PRO A 210 2.09 -15.61 -8.92
C PRO A 210 1.73 -15.99 -10.37
N LYS A 211 1.26 -17.22 -10.58
CA LYS A 211 0.97 -17.77 -11.92
C LYS A 211 -0.20 -17.08 -12.62
N ASP A 212 -1.05 -16.42 -11.85
CA ASP A 212 -2.22 -15.65 -12.26
C ASP A 212 -1.90 -14.17 -12.50
N ASN A 213 -0.63 -13.73 -12.40
CA ASN A 213 -0.25 -12.39 -12.84
C ASN A 213 -0.49 -12.24 -14.36
N PRO A 214 -1.01 -11.09 -14.83
CA PRO A 214 -1.51 -10.94 -16.20
C PRO A 214 -0.44 -11.03 -17.30
N PHE A 215 0.84 -10.83 -16.97
CA PHE A 215 1.93 -10.75 -17.96
C PHE A 215 2.94 -11.90 -17.88
N VAL A 216 2.71 -12.93 -17.06
CA VAL A 216 3.70 -14.02 -16.83
C VAL A 216 4.08 -14.79 -18.09
N ASN A 217 3.15 -14.91 -19.05
CA ASN A 217 3.36 -15.62 -20.31
C ASN A 217 3.65 -14.69 -21.50
N ARG A 218 3.76 -13.38 -21.26
CA ARG A 218 4.04 -12.40 -22.32
C ARG A 218 5.54 -12.26 -22.51
N LYS A 219 6.05 -12.69 -23.66
CA LYS A 219 7.47 -12.55 -24.01
C LYS A 219 7.93 -11.10 -23.88
N GLY A 220 9.04 -10.88 -23.19
CA GLY A 220 9.64 -9.56 -22.97
C GLY A 220 8.98 -8.74 -21.86
N ALA A 221 7.90 -9.23 -21.25
CA ALA A 221 7.30 -8.58 -20.08
C ALA A 221 7.89 -9.11 -18.77
N ARG A 222 7.87 -8.27 -17.74
CA ARG A 222 8.18 -8.64 -16.37
C ARG A 222 6.98 -9.33 -15.73
N GLY A 223 7.16 -10.58 -15.29
CA GLY A 223 6.09 -11.38 -14.69
C GLY A 223 5.58 -10.81 -13.36
N GLU A 224 6.33 -9.93 -12.72
CA GLU A 224 5.95 -9.23 -11.49
C GLU A 224 4.81 -8.22 -11.70
N ILE A 225 4.57 -7.76 -12.94
CA ILE A 225 3.62 -6.69 -13.24
C ILE A 225 2.18 -7.18 -13.03
N TRP A 226 1.41 -6.42 -12.24
CA TRP A 226 -0.04 -6.54 -12.07
C TRP A 226 -0.80 -5.49 -12.88
N ALA A 227 -0.33 -4.24 -12.85
CA ALA A 227 -0.84 -3.14 -13.67
C ALA A 227 0.30 -2.24 -14.14
N TYR A 228 0.12 -1.53 -15.24
CA TYR A 228 1.11 -0.63 -15.85
C TYR A 228 0.42 0.64 -16.39
N GLY A 229 1.17 1.58 -16.94
CA GLY A 229 0.64 2.86 -17.44
C GLY A 229 0.61 3.97 -16.40
N LEU A 230 1.40 3.84 -15.33
CA LEU A 230 1.33 4.73 -14.17
C LEU A 230 2.49 5.72 -14.15
N ARG A 231 2.23 6.95 -13.66
CA ARG A 231 3.22 8.04 -13.58
C ARG A 231 3.95 8.07 -12.23
N ASN A 232 3.26 8.46 -11.16
CA ASN A 232 3.82 8.54 -9.80
C ASN A 232 2.79 8.10 -8.75
N VAL A 233 2.78 6.81 -8.40
CA VAL A 233 1.74 6.22 -7.54
C VAL A 233 2.14 6.27 -6.08
N TRP A 234 1.60 7.25 -5.36
CA TRP A 234 1.99 7.53 -3.97
C TRP A 234 1.42 6.54 -2.94
N ARG A 235 0.10 6.31 -2.94
CA ARG A 235 -0.59 5.38 -2.03
C ARG A 235 -1.69 4.63 -2.75
N MET A 236 -1.97 3.42 -2.28
CA MET A 236 -3.13 2.63 -2.70
C MET A 236 -3.69 1.87 -1.50
N SER A 237 -4.93 1.43 -1.62
CA SER A 237 -5.64 0.63 -0.63
C SER A 237 -6.49 -0.42 -1.34
N PHE A 238 -6.75 -1.53 -0.67
CA PHE A 238 -7.79 -2.46 -1.11
C PHE A 238 -9.13 -2.04 -0.52
N ASP A 239 -10.16 -2.05 -1.35
CA ASP A 239 -11.53 -1.86 -0.88
C ASP A 239 -11.93 -3.05 -0.01
N ARG A 240 -12.68 -2.78 1.05
CA ARG A 240 -13.24 -3.81 1.94
C ARG A 240 -14.59 -4.20 1.36
N ALA A 241 -14.72 -5.45 0.95
CA ALA A 241 -16.02 -6.02 0.57
C ALA A 241 -17.01 -5.99 1.74
#